data_AF-A0A957H7R8-F1
#
_entry.id   AF-A0A957H7R8-F1
#
_cell.length_a   1.000
_cell.length_b   1.000
_cell.length_c   1.000
_cell.angle_alpha   90.00
_cell.angle_beta   90.00
_cell.angle_gamma   90.00
#
_symmetry.space_group_name_H-M   'P 1'
#
loop_
_entity.id
_entity.type
_entity.pdbx_description
1 polymer ?
#
loop_
_entity_poly.entity_id
_entity_poly.type
_entity_poly.pdbx_seq_one_letter_code
_entity_poly.pdbx_strand_id
1 'polypeptide(L)'
;IAFLLEHMPPQLHLILTTREDPPLPLARYRARGQLTEIRADDLRFTPAEAAGFLQQMGVHLDEAEIAALEQRTEGWIAGLQLAALSLQGRTDVGDFVQAFTGSHRFVLDYLIDEVLDHQTDEIRDFLLHTSILERLSGPLCDAVCSRHDGQTVLAALERANLFVVPLDDERRWYRYH
;
A
#
# COMPACT_ATOMS: atom_id res chain seq x y z
N ILE A 1 -12.02 -10.65 -20.39
CA ILE A 1 -11.29 -11.62 -19.55
C ILE A 1 -12.21 -12.71 -18.98
N ALA A 2 -13.36 -12.38 -18.37
CA ALA A 2 -14.28 -13.38 -17.80
C ALA A 2 -14.62 -14.54 -18.76
N PHE A 3 -14.98 -14.23 -20.02
CA PHE A 3 -15.26 -15.24 -21.04
C PHE A 3 -14.08 -16.20 -21.28
N LEU A 4 -12.85 -15.68 -21.32
CA LEU A 4 -11.63 -16.48 -21.51
C LEU A 4 -11.40 -17.41 -20.32
N LEU A 5 -11.62 -16.94 -19.08
CA LEU A 5 -11.49 -17.76 -17.87
C LEU A 5 -12.51 -18.89 -17.81
N GLU A 6 -13.72 -18.68 -18.32
CA GLU A 6 -14.76 -19.71 -18.35
C GLU A 6 -14.53 -20.78 -19.43
N HIS A 7 -13.79 -20.44 -20.49
CA HIS A 7 -13.53 -21.33 -21.64
C HIS A 7 -12.04 -21.66 -21.80
N MET A 8 -11.26 -21.52 -20.73
CA MET A 8 -9.82 -21.67 -20.77
C MET A 8 -9.43 -23.12 -21.06
N PRO A 9 -8.58 -23.39 -22.07
CA PRO A 9 -8.07 -24.74 -22.27
C PRO A 9 -7.11 -25.12 -21.13
N PRO A 10 -6.96 -26.42 -20.79
CA PRO A 10 -6.11 -26.85 -19.67
C PRO A 10 -4.63 -26.41 -19.76
N GLN A 11 -4.16 -26.05 -20.95
CA GLN A 11 -2.78 -25.63 -21.20
C GLN A 11 -2.53 -24.13 -20.99
N LEU A 12 -3.58 -23.33 -20.76
CA LEU A 12 -3.45 -21.89 -20.55
C LEU A 12 -3.43 -21.58 -19.05
N HIS A 13 -2.49 -20.73 -18.64
CA HIS A 13 -2.44 -20.15 -17.30
C HIS A 13 -2.51 -18.63 -17.44
N LEU A 14 -3.46 -18.00 -16.75
CA LEU A 14 -3.61 -16.55 -16.72
C LEU A 14 -2.99 -15.97 -15.45
N ILE A 15 -2.05 -15.03 -15.61
CA ILE A 15 -1.52 -14.19 -14.54
C ILE A 15 -2.11 -12.79 -14.73
N LEU A 16 -2.73 -12.24 -13.69
CA LEU A 16 -3.28 -10.89 -13.67
C LEU A 16 -2.59 -10.08 -12.58
N THR A 17 -2.12 -8.88 -12.94
CA THR A 17 -1.60 -7.88 -12.00
C THR A 17 -2.47 -6.64 -12.11
N THR A 18 -3.12 -6.27 -11.01
CA THR A 18 -4.04 -5.14 -10.94
C THR A 18 -3.88 -4.45 -9.59
N ARG A 19 -4.15 -3.14 -9.55
CA ARG A 19 -4.22 -2.38 -8.28
C ARG A 19 -5.52 -2.61 -7.53
N GLU A 20 -6.55 -3.12 -8.18
CA GLU A 20 -7.87 -3.35 -7.59
C GLU A 20 -8.33 -4.77 -7.92
N ASP A 21 -9.27 -5.31 -7.15
CA ASP A 21 -9.91 -6.58 -7.51
C ASP A 21 -10.58 -6.46 -8.88
N PRO A 22 -10.18 -7.26 -9.89
CA PRO A 22 -10.82 -7.21 -11.19
C PRO A 22 -12.28 -7.65 -11.06
N PRO A 23 -13.19 -7.17 -11.94
CA PRO A 23 -14.61 -7.50 -11.92
C PRO A 23 -14.86 -8.93 -12.42
N LEU A 24 -14.33 -9.90 -11.67
CA LEU A 24 -14.37 -11.33 -11.90
C LEU A 24 -15.01 -11.99 -10.68
N PRO A 25 -15.65 -13.17 -10.84
CA PRO A 25 -16.24 -13.89 -9.72
C PRO A 25 -15.16 -14.57 -8.86
N LEU A 26 -14.27 -13.79 -8.23
CA LEU A 26 -13.10 -14.27 -7.47
C LEU A 26 -13.49 -15.24 -6.35
N ALA A 27 -14.57 -14.94 -5.63
CA ALA A 27 -15.09 -15.83 -4.58
C ALA A 27 -15.44 -17.25 -5.10
N ARG A 28 -15.95 -17.34 -6.34
CA ARG A 28 -16.27 -18.62 -6.99
C ARG A 28 -14.99 -19.40 -7.30
N TYR A 29 -13.95 -18.75 -7.78
CA TYR A 29 -12.68 -19.41 -8.09
C TYR A 29 -11.93 -19.82 -6.81
N ARG A 30 -12.00 -18.98 -5.75
CA ARG A 30 -11.47 -19.29 -4.42
C ARG A 30 -12.11 -20.55 -3.83
N ALA A 31 -13.44 -20.64 -3.84
CA ALA A 31 -14.18 -21.81 -3.34
C ALA A 31 -13.86 -23.11 -4.11
N ARG A 32 -13.39 -23.00 -5.35
CA ARG A 32 -13.04 -24.14 -6.20
C ARG A 32 -11.55 -24.49 -6.16
N GLY A 33 -10.71 -23.74 -5.44
CA GLY A 33 -9.26 -23.90 -5.45
C GLY A 33 -8.62 -23.60 -6.81
N GLN A 34 -9.26 -22.73 -7.62
CA GLN A 34 -8.81 -22.36 -8.97
C GLN A 34 -8.14 -20.98 -9.02
N LEU A 35 -7.78 -20.44 -7.85
CA LEU A 35 -7.23 -19.10 -7.71
C LEU A 35 -6.09 -19.13 -6.70
N THR A 36 -4.93 -18.64 -7.11
CA THR A 36 -3.85 -18.24 -6.22
C THR A 36 -3.87 -16.71 -6.15
N GLU A 37 -3.94 -16.18 -4.94
CA GLU A 37 -3.95 -14.73 -4.69
C GLU A 37 -2.66 -14.37 -4.01
N ILE A 38 -2.03 -13.30 -4.49
CA ILE A 38 -0.88 -12.66 -3.85
C ILE A 38 -1.35 -11.25 -3.54
N ARG A 39 -1.47 -10.94 -2.25
CA ARG A 39 -2.02 -9.69 -1.72
C ARG A 39 -0.91 -8.82 -1.14
N ALA A 40 -1.26 -7.62 -0.70
CA ALA A 40 -0.30 -6.68 -0.11
C ALA A 40 0.51 -7.33 1.02
N ASP A 41 -0.12 -8.10 1.90
CA ASP A 41 0.57 -8.81 2.99
C ASP A 41 1.57 -9.87 2.50
N ASP A 42 1.31 -10.51 1.36
CA ASP A 42 2.24 -11.47 0.74
C ASP A 42 3.41 -10.77 0.04
N LEU A 43 3.23 -9.51 -0.35
CA LEU A 43 4.24 -8.69 -1.04
C LEU A 43 5.05 -7.81 -0.09
N ARG A 44 4.64 -7.72 1.19
CA ARG A 44 5.40 -7.00 2.22
C ARG A 44 6.70 -7.73 2.45
N PHE A 45 7.79 -6.98 2.32
CA PHE A 45 9.12 -7.53 2.54
C PHE A 45 9.28 -7.84 4.01
N THR A 46 9.69 -9.07 4.29
CA THR A 46 10.20 -9.44 5.60
C THR A 46 11.50 -8.67 5.89
N PRO A 47 11.93 -8.57 7.16
CA PRO A 47 13.21 -7.94 7.50
C PRO A 47 14.41 -8.52 6.72
N ALA A 48 14.40 -9.84 6.47
CA ALA A 48 15.44 -10.50 5.69
C ALA A 48 15.41 -10.13 4.20
N GLU A 49 14.21 -10.00 3.61
CA GLU A 49 14.05 -9.56 2.22
C GLU A 49 14.40 -8.09 2.06
N ALA A 50 14.00 -7.23 3.00
CA ALA A 50 14.36 -5.82 3.04
C ALA A 50 15.89 -5.64 3.09
N ALA A 51 16.58 -6.39 3.96
CA ALA A 51 18.04 -6.40 4.03
C ALA A 51 18.67 -6.80 2.69
N GLY A 52 18.21 -7.90 2.09
CA GLY A 52 18.72 -8.40 0.81
C GLY A 52 18.51 -7.41 -0.33
N PHE A 53 17.37 -6.75 -0.37
CA PHE A 53 17.03 -5.74 -1.37
C PHE A 53 17.89 -4.49 -1.26
N LEU A 54 18.04 -3.94 -0.04
CA LEU A 54 18.88 -2.77 0.19
C LEU A 54 20.34 -3.04 -0.18
N GLN A 55 20.84 -4.24 0.14
CA GLN A 55 22.17 -4.69 -0.26
C GLN A 55 22.32 -4.76 -1.79
N GLN A 56 21.32 -5.30 -2.51
CA GLN A 56 21.31 -5.32 -3.97
C GLN A 56 21.30 -3.91 -4.58
N MET A 57 20.75 -2.94 -3.86
CA MET A 57 20.75 -1.53 -4.26
C MET A 57 22.04 -0.78 -3.92
N GLY A 58 23.04 -1.48 -3.36
CA GLY A 58 24.32 -0.91 -2.96
C GLY A 58 24.23 -0.07 -1.69
N VAL A 59 23.14 -0.20 -0.92
CA VAL A 59 22.95 0.46 0.36
C VAL A 59 23.34 -0.53 1.46
N HIS A 60 24.39 -0.18 2.20
CA HIS A 60 24.90 -0.98 3.31
C HIS A 60 24.45 -0.35 4.62
N LEU A 61 23.47 -0.96 5.25
CA LEU A 61 22.91 -0.57 6.55
C LEU A 61 23.23 -1.64 7.59
N ASP A 62 23.29 -1.24 8.86
CA ASP A 62 23.28 -2.21 9.95
C ASP A 62 21.87 -2.79 10.20
N GLU A 63 21.79 -3.81 11.06
CA GLU A 63 20.53 -4.49 11.36
C GLU A 63 19.48 -3.57 12.01
N ALA A 64 19.93 -2.61 12.82
CA ALA A 64 19.03 -1.66 13.48
C ALA A 64 18.46 -0.64 12.48
N GLU A 65 19.28 -0.18 11.54
CA GLU A 65 18.88 0.71 10.46
C GLU A 65 17.92 0.02 9.47
N ILE A 66 18.18 -1.26 9.13
CA ILE A 66 17.28 -2.07 8.31
C ILE A 66 15.93 -2.24 9.03
N ALA A 67 15.95 -2.62 10.30
CA ALA A 67 14.73 -2.78 11.09
C ALA A 67 13.95 -1.47 11.20
N ALA A 68 14.64 -0.33 11.36
CA ALA A 68 13.99 0.98 11.40
C ALA A 68 13.34 1.34 10.05
N LEU A 69 14.01 1.10 8.92
CA LEU A 69 13.42 1.33 7.61
C LEU A 69 12.25 0.39 7.33
N GLU A 70 12.38 -0.90 7.66
CA GLU A 70 11.33 -1.89 7.49
C GLU A 70 10.10 -1.50 8.32
N GLN A 71 10.26 -1.16 9.60
CA GLN A 71 9.15 -0.76 10.47
C GLN A 71 8.42 0.48 9.96
N ARG A 72 9.15 1.44 9.37
CA ARG A 72 8.58 2.70 8.88
C ARG A 72 7.94 2.60 7.51
N THR A 73 8.43 1.67 6.69
CA THR A 73 7.83 1.35 5.40
C THR A 73 6.78 0.25 5.52
N GLU A 74 6.72 -0.43 6.66
CA GLU A 74 5.93 -1.64 6.92
C GLU A 74 6.13 -2.69 5.83
N GLY A 75 7.39 -2.89 5.42
CA GLY A 75 7.77 -3.81 4.34
C GLY A 75 7.34 -3.36 2.94
N TRP A 76 6.85 -2.13 2.75
CA TRP A 76 6.43 -1.63 1.44
C TRP A 76 7.64 -1.40 0.52
N ILE A 77 7.76 -2.26 -0.50
CA ILE A 77 8.93 -2.25 -1.40
C ILE A 77 9.17 -0.92 -2.11
N ALA A 78 8.12 -0.21 -2.54
CA ALA A 78 8.32 1.09 -3.18
C ALA A 78 8.82 2.14 -2.17
N GLY A 79 8.34 2.09 -0.92
CA GLY A 79 8.90 2.90 0.17
C GLY A 79 10.38 2.59 0.43
N LEU A 80 10.75 1.31 0.48
CA LEU A 80 12.15 0.87 0.62
C LEU A 80 13.01 1.30 -0.58
N GLN A 81 12.46 1.25 -1.80
CA GLN A 81 13.16 1.70 -3.00
C GLN A 81 13.41 3.21 -2.98
N LEU A 82 12.42 4.01 -2.59
CA LEU A 82 12.57 5.47 -2.45
C LEU A 82 13.55 5.83 -1.33
N ALA A 83 13.55 5.08 -0.22
CA ALA A 83 14.56 5.20 0.83
C ALA A 83 15.97 4.90 0.28
N ALA A 84 16.13 3.80 -0.45
CA ALA A 84 17.40 3.40 -1.04
C ALA A 84 17.94 4.45 -2.02
N LEU A 85 17.10 4.97 -2.91
CA LEU A 85 17.46 6.04 -3.86
C LEU A 85 17.91 7.32 -3.13
N SER A 86 17.28 7.63 -1.99
CA SER A 86 17.63 8.80 -1.17
C SER A 86 18.94 8.64 -0.40
N LEU A 87 19.34 7.40 -0.12
CA LEU A 87 20.57 7.03 0.58
C LEU A 87 21.79 6.97 -0.34
N GLN A 88 21.60 6.88 -1.66
CA GLN A 88 22.71 6.83 -2.61
C GLN A 88 23.56 8.10 -2.55
N GLY A 89 24.85 7.93 -2.27
CA GLY A 89 25.83 9.02 -2.21
C GLY A 89 25.80 9.85 -0.92
N ARG A 90 25.01 9.45 0.08
CA ARG A 90 25.01 10.06 1.41
C ARG A 90 26.07 9.45 2.33
N THR A 91 26.59 10.28 3.23
CA THR A 91 27.49 9.86 4.31
C THR A 91 26.78 9.83 5.67
N ASP A 92 25.61 10.46 5.79
CA ASP A 92 24.80 10.63 7.01
C ASP A 92 23.67 9.60 7.11
N VAL A 93 23.99 8.32 6.86
CA VAL A 93 23.02 7.22 6.72
C VAL A 93 22.14 7.05 7.97
N GLY A 94 22.72 7.01 9.16
CA GLY A 94 21.96 6.82 10.40
C GLY A 94 20.99 7.96 10.68
N ASP A 95 21.42 9.22 10.48
CA ASP A 95 20.57 10.40 10.64
C ASP A 95 19.41 10.38 9.63
N PHE A 96 19.69 9.97 8.40
CA PHE A 96 18.66 9.80 7.38
C PHE A 96 17.63 8.74 7.77
N VAL A 97 18.08 7.55 8.20
CA VAL A 97 17.19 6.46 8.60
C VAL A 97 16.31 6.87 9.77
N GLN A 98 16.83 7.67 10.71
CA GLN A 98 16.04 8.25 11.82
C GLN A 98 15.10 9.37 11.35
N ALA A 99 15.47 10.13 10.33
CA ALA A 99 14.66 11.22 9.78
C ALA A 99 13.65 10.78 8.71
N PHE A 100 13.73 9.56 8.17
CA PHE A 100 12.94 9.05 7.04
C PHE A 100 11.45 8.86 7.38
N THR A 101 10.78 9.93 7.76
CA THR A 101 9.34 9.97 8.00
C THR A 101 8.65 10.11 6.65
N GLY A 102 7.34 9.86 6.57
CA GLY A 102 6.55 10.09 5.36
C GLY A 102 6.62 11.52 4.79
N SER A 103 7.35 12.44 5.43
CA SER A 103 7.68 13.78 4.94
C SER A 103 8.91 13.87 4.03
N HIS A 104 9.59 12.76 3.73
CA HIS A 104 10.75 12.79 2.84
C HIS A 104 10.32 13.09 1.39
N ARG A 105 11.04 14.00 0.72
CA ARG A 105 10.65 14.53 -0.61
C ARG A 105 10.34 13.44 -1.64
N PHE A 106 11.14 12.39 -1.74
CA PHE A 106 10.87 11.30 -2.69
C PHE A 106 9.59 10.51 -2.40
N VAL A 107 9.24 10.35 -1.12
CA VAL A 107 7.97 9.72 -0.70
C VAL A 107 6.80 10.63 -1.03
N LEU A 108 6.96 11.94 -0.79
CA LEU A 108 5.95 12.94 -1.14
C LEU A 108 5.72 13.01 -2.66
N ASP A 109 6.79 13.10 -3.46
CA ASP A 109 6.70 13.16 -4.92
C ASP A 109 5.97 11.92 -5.46
N TYR A 110 6.30 10.72 -4.96
CA TYR A 110 5.59 9.49 -5.33
C TYR A 110 4.11 9.52 -4.91
N LEU A 111 3.79 9.91 -3.67
CA LEU A 111 2.41 9.98 -3.19
C LEU A 111 1.59 10.98 -4.01
N ILE A 112 2.18 12.10 -4.42
CA ILE A 112 1.51 13.08 -5.27
C ILE A 112 1.29 12.50 -6.67
N ASP A 113 2.36 12.10 -7.36
CA ASP A 113 2.31 11.75 -8.77
C ASP A 113 1.56 10.43 -9.02
N GLU A 114 1.77 9.41 -8.19
CA GLU A 114 1.21 8.08 -8.42
C GLU A 114 -0.14 7.85 -7.72
N VAL A 115 -0.43 8.59 -6.64
CA VAL A 115 -1.63 8.39 -5.83
C VAL A 115 -2.60 9.55 -6.00
N LEU A 116 -2.23 10.74 -5.54
CA LEU A 116 -3.16 11.89 -5.42
C LEU A 116 -3.55 12.50 -6.77
N ASP A 117 -2.65 12.55 -7.75
CA ASP A 117 -2.91 13.11 -9.09
C ASP A 117 -3.82 12.25 -9.96
N HIS A 118 -3.99 10.99 -9.57
CA HIS A 118 -4.93 10.08 -10.21
C HIS A 118 -6.31 10.07 -9.53
N GLN A 119 -6.52 10.81 -8.44
CA GLN A 119 -7.80 10.87 -7.72
C GLN A 119 -8.67 12.03 -8.18
N THR A 120 -9.98 11.87 -7.99
CA THR A 120 -10.92 12.98 -8.10
C THR A 120 -10.66 14.00 -6.98
N ASP A 121 -11.03 15.27 -7.21
CA ASP A 121 -10.91 16.35 -6.22
C ASP A 121 -11.59 15.97 -4.88
N GLU A 122 -12.74 15.31 -4.97
CA GLU A 122 -13.50 14.85 -3.80
C GLU A 122 -12.73 13.85 -2.94
N ILE A 123 -12.06 12.88 -3.57
CA ILE A 123 -11.26 11.89 -2.85
C ILE A 123 -9.99 12.53 -2.29
N ARG A 124 -9.35 13.42 -3.06
CA ARG A 124 -8.18 14.17 -2.61
C ARG A 124 -8.51 14.99 -1.36
N ASP A 125 -9.61 15.74 -1.38
CA ASP A 125 -10.06 16.51 -0.23
C ASP A 125 -10.35 15.61 0.97
N PHE A 126 -11.03 14.47 0.77
CA PHE A 126 -11.27 13.51 1.84
C PHE A 126 -9.94 13.08 2.49
N LEU A 127 -8.98 12.59 1.69
CA LEU A 127 -7.68 12.13 2.17
C LEU A 127 -6.93 13.22 2.96
N LEU A 128 -6.95 14.47 2.48
CA LEU A 128 -6.28 15.59 3.14
C LEU A 128 -6.94 15.98 4.46
N HIS A 129 -8.27 15.97 4.54
CA HIS A 129 -8.99 16.33 5.77
C HIS A 129 -8.82 15.26 6.85
N THR A 130 -8.80 13.98 6.48
CA THR A 130 -8.67 12.87 7.42
C THR A 130 -7.22 12.50 7.73
N SER A 131 -6.22 13.10 7.08
CA SER A 131 -4.80 12.80 7.33
C SER A 131 -4.32 13.13 8.75
N ILE A 132 -5.09 13.92 9.49
CA ILE A 132 -4.82 14.26 10.90
C ILE A 132 -5.21 13.13 11.87
N LEU A 133 -5.90 12.10 11.38
CA LEU A 133 -6.43 11.01 12.19
C LEU A 133 -5.46 9.83 12.20
N GLU A 134 -5.12 9.33 13.39
CA GLU A 134 -4.34 8.08 13.52
C GLU A 134 -5.16 6.83 13.15
N ARG A 135 -6.47 6.88 13.39
CA ARG A 135 -7.42 5.81 13.06
C ARG A 135 -8.67 6.42 12.46
N LEU A 136 -9.21 5.77 11.46
CA LEU A 136 -10.39 6.19 10.71
C LEU A 136 -11.54 5.23 10.97
N SER A 137 -12.73 5.78 11.06
CA SER A 137 -14.00 5.05 10.96
C SER A 137 -14.98 5.92 10.18
N GLY A 138 -16.02 5.32 9.59
CA GLY A 138 -17.04 6.08 8.85
C GLY A 138 -17.57 7.30 9.62
N PRO A 139 -18.08 7.14 10.86
CA PRO A 139 -18.59 8.26 11.65
C PRO A 139 -17.56 9.35 11.98
N LEU A 140 -16.29 8.98 12.14
CA LEU A 140 -15.22 9.94 12.41
C LEU A 140 -14.87 10.75 11.15
N CYS A 141 -14.80 10.10 9.99
CA CYS A 141 -14.57 10.77 8.72
C CYS A 141 -15.74 11.71 8.37
N ASP A 142 -16.97 11.27 8.63
CA ASP A 142 -18.17 12.08 8.48
C ASP A 142 -18.10 13.37 9.30
N ALA A 143 -17.68 13.26 10.56
CA ALA A 143 -17.52 14.42 11.45
C ALA A 143 -16.43 15.39 10.99
N VAL A 144 -15.30 14.88 10.48
CA VAL A 144 -14.15 15.70 10.04
C VAL A 144 -14.41 16.37 8.69
N CYS A 145 -14.98 15.64 7.74
CA CYS A 145 -15.23 16.13 6.39
C CYS A 145 -16.59 16.83 6.24
N SER A 146 -17.43 16.85 7.29
CA SER A 146 -18.83 17.29 7.21
C SER A 146 -19.63 16.53 6.14
N ARG A 147 -19.52 15.19 6.16
CA ARG A 147 -20.12 14.24 5.21
C ARG A 147 -20.96 13.18 5.91
N HIS A 148 -21.59 12.28 5.14
CA HIS A 148 -22.41 11.17 5.65
C HIS A 148 -22.12 9.83 4.95
N ASP A 149 -21.05 9.77 4.16
CA ASP A 149 -20.67 8.63 3.33
C ASP A 149 -19.24 8.13 3.62
N GLY A 150 -18.66 8.53 4.76
CA GLY A 150 -17.28 8.23 5.12
C GLY A 150 -16.96 6.74 5.13
N GLN A 151 -17.90 5.89 5.58
CA GLN A 151 -17.72 4.43 5.53
C GLN A 151 -17.66 3.91 4.08
N THR A 152 -18.48 4.48 3.19
CA THR A 152 -18.51 4.12 1.77
C THR A 152 -17.22 4.55 1.08
N VAL A 153 -16.72 5.75 1.39
CA VAL A 153 -15.44 6.26 0.89
C VAL A 153 -14.29 5.39 1.38
N LEU A 154 -14.21 5.07 2.68
CA LEU A 154 -13.17 4.19 3.23
C LEU A 154 -13.16 2.81 2.55
N ALA A 155 -14.32 2.20 2.36
CA ALA A 155 -14.43 0.93 1.65
C ALA A 155 -14.05 1.02 0.17
N ALA A 156 -14.23 2.18 -0.47
CA ALA A 156 -13.77 2.43 -1.83
C ALA A 156 -12.24 2.57 -1.89
N LEU A 157 -11.64 3.34 -0.95
CA LEU A 157 -10.20 3.51 -0.83
C LEU A 157 -9.48 2.18 -0.56
N GLU A 158 -10.03 1.36 0.33
CA GLU A 158 -9.54 -0.01 0.61
C GLU A 158 -9.52 -0.85 -0.68
N ARG A 159 -10.63 -0.88 -1.43
CA ARG A 159 -10.72 -1.66 -2.69
C ARG A 159 -9.78 -1.15 -3.78
N ALA A 160 -9.53 0.15 -3.79
CA ALA A 160 -8.62 0.81 -4.71
C ALA A 160 -7.13 0.66 -4.30
N ASN A 161 -6.84 0.02 -3.17
CA ASN A 161 -5.51 -0.06 -2.55
C ASN A 161 -4.85 1.33 -2.37
N LEU A 162 -5.63 2.35 -2.00
CA LEU A 162 -5.17 3.72 -1.77
C LEU A 162 -4.66 3.93 -0.34
N PHE A 163 -3.74 3.06 0.09
CA PHE A 163 -3.04 3.16 1.38
C PHE A 163 -3.96 3.19 2.61
N VAL A 164 -5.15 2.60 2.52
CA VAL A 164 -6.09 2.42 3.64
C VAL A 164 -6.10 0.96 4.05
N VAL A 165 -5.74 0.69 5.30
CA VAL A 165 -5.62 -0.66 5.86
C VAL A 165 -6.70 -0.89 6.91
N PRO A 166 -7.54 -1.93 6.80
CA PRO A 166 -8.50 -2.27 7.84
C PRO A 166 -7.79 -2.77 9.09
N LEU A 167 -8.30 -2.40 10.26
CA LEU A 167 -7.78 -2.78 11.58
C LEU A 167 -8.60 -3.89 12.24
N ASP A 168 -9.73 -4.26 11.66
CA ASP A 168 -10.63 -5.31 12.14
C ASP A 168 -11.31 -6.04 10.98
N ASP A 169 -11.78 -7.27 11.25
CA ASP A 169 -12.46 -8.13 10.26
C ASP A 169 -13.81 -7.57 9.81
N GLU A 170 -14.42 -6.70 10.63
CA GLU A 170 -15.72 -6.07 10.37
C GLU A 170 -15.60 -4.80 9.53
N ARG A 171 -14.37 -4.37 9.23
CA ARG A 171 -14.01 -3.17 8.47
C ARG A 171 -14.63 -1.90 9.05
N ARG A 172 -14.66 -1.79 10.37
CA ARG A 172 -15.16 -0.59 11.08
C ARG A 172 -14.05 0.42 11.33
N TRP A 173 -12.85 -0.07 11.63
CA TRP A 173 -11.67 0.75 11.83
C TRP A 173 -10.66 0.54 10.73
N TYR A 174 -10.03 1.65 10.36
CA TYR A 174 -8.97 1.70 9.37
C TYR A 174 -7.83 2.57 9.87
N ARG A 175 -6.68 2.49 9.20
CA ARG A 175 -5.60 3.46 9.30
C ARG A 175 -5.05 3.76 7.91
N TYR A 176 -4.38 4.89 7.78
CA TYR A 176 -3.44 5.05 6.69
C TYR A 176 -2.21 4.16 6.91
N HIS A 177 -1.59 3.76 5.80
CA HIS A 177 -0.26 3.17 5.80
C HIS A 177 0.80 4.18 6.25
#